data_AF-A0A941Q2G5-F1
#
_entry.id   AF-A0A941Q2G5-F1
#
_cell.length_a   1.000
_cell.length_b   1.000
_cell.length_c   1.000
_cell.angle_alpha   90.00
_cell.angle_beta   90.00
_cell.angle_gamma   90.00
#
_symmetry.space_group_name_H-M   'P 1'
#
loop_
_entity.id
_entity.type
_entity.pdbx_description
1 polymer ?
#
loop_
_entity_poly.entity_id
_entity_poly.type
_entity_poly.pdbx_seq_one_letter_code
_entity_poly.pdbx_strand_id
1 'polypeptide(L)'
;MSLSAWLLSAGFAGLVACGVPFAFAIAAAVIAVLTVSDIPPALLPQTMIAGTQSFSLLGIPFFMLAGELMSAGGLSRRLVAVADVFVRHLPGGLGLVVIVAAVIFSAISGSAPATTAAIGSIMIPAMTARGYSKAYAASLCVSAGVLAPLIPPSIAFIIWGVIAEQSIAKLFLSGVLPGLALAGCLAAYVVFKARRGGGERAARATWPEIREALRGGIWALLAPVIILGGIYSGLFTPTEASAVACVYSLVVGTVVERKIRLAELPGLVVNAMKITAIVMAVVIVSNGFGVLVAQEQLAQKLAAALHGAVQEKWLVLLVLNVGFFLLAAVMDEVAIMVILGPLLIAIAKQLGVDPIHFGAIIVTNVAIGMAAPPIGYCLFIGMAISKLSLAEISRAIWPQVLLMVLVLMLVTYVPAFSLAFVH
;
A
#
# COMPACT_ATOMS: atom_id res chain seq x y z
N MET A 1 19.75 -2.69 28.98
CA MET A 1 19.17 -3.61 27.96
C MET A 1 20.08 -4.83 27.86
N SER A 2 19.53 -6.02 27.64
CA SER A 2 20.30 -7.27 27.45
C SER A 2 21.12 -7.21 26.16
N LEU A 3 22.12 -8.09 26.02
CA LEU A 3 22.90 -8.20 24.79
C LEU A 3 22.02 -8.64 23.61
N SER A 4 21.09 -9.56 23.81
CA SER A 4 20.08 -9.93 22.81
C SER A 4 19.29 -8.73 22.31
N ALA A 5 18.88 -7.84 23.23
CA ALA A 5 18.12 -6.66 22.89
C ALA A 5 18.91 -5.68 22.01
N TRP A 6 20.21 -5.53 22.25
CA TRP A 6 21.10 -4.71 21.42
C TRP A 6 21.33 -5.34 20.04
N LEU A 7 21.48 -6.65 19.95
CA LEU A 7 21.62 -7.37 18.69
C LEU A 7 20.35 -7.24 17.82
N LEU A 8 19.16 -7.41 18.42
CA LEU A 8 17.88 -7.24 17.72
C LEU A 8 17.60 -5.80 17.28
N SER A 9 18.09 -4.80 18.02
CA SER A 9 17.83 -3.39 17.73
C SER A 9 18.99 -2.74 16.95
N ALA A 10 20.08 -2.38 17.63
CA ALA A 10 21.22 -1.70 17.03
C ALA A 10 21.98 -2.58 16.04
N GLY A 11 22.09 -3.89 16.29
CA GLY A 11 22.73 -4.82 15.36
C GLY A 11 21.97 -4.89 14.02
N PHE A 12 20.66 -5.11 14.09
CA PHE A 12 19.78 -5.05 12.93
C PHE A 12 19.85 -3.68 12.21
N ALA A 13 19.73 -2.58 12.95
CA ALA A 13 19.79 -1.23 12.39
C ALA A 13 21.13 -0.94 11.70
N GLY A 14 22.25 -1.43 12.28
CA GLY A 14 23.58 -1.31 11.69
C GLY A 14 23.71 -2.07 10.37
N LEU A 15 23.19 -3.30 10.29
CA LEU A 15 23.19 -4.08 9.05
C LEU A 15 22.37 -3.39 7.95
N VAL A 16 21.19 -2.85 8.30
CA VAL A 16 20.37 -2.08 7.37
C VAL A 16 21.09 -0.81 6.91
N ALA A 17 21.76 -0.09 7.82
CA ALA A 17 22.54 1.10 7.50
C ALA A 17 23.71 0.79 6.55
N CYS A 18 24.28 -0.41 6.64
CA CYS A 18 25.29 -0.92 5.69
C CYS A 18 24.72 -1.37 4.34
N GLY A 19 23.41 -1.25 4.11
CA GLY A 19 22.76 -1.61 2.85
C GLY A 19 22.46 -3.11 2.71
N VAL A 20 22.51 -3.89 3.80
CA VAL A 20 22.13 -5.31 3.77
C VAL A 20 20.62 -5.42 3.55
N PRO A 21 20.12 -6.25 2.61
CA PRO A 21 18.68 -6.40 2.40
C PRO A 21 17.98 -6.91 3.66
N PHE A 22 16.77 -6.40 3.93
CA PHE A 22 16.05 -6.60 5.18
C PHE A 22 15.93 -8.06 5.62
N ALA A 23 15.59 -8.98 4.72
CA ALA A 23 15.46 -10.40 5.05
C ALA A 23 16.78 -10.97 5.60
N PHE A 24 17.93 -10.63 5.02
CA PHE A 24 19.23 -11.07 5.50
C PHE A 24 19.63 -10.38 6.80
N ALA A 25 19.32 -9.09 6.94
CA ALA A 25 19.58 -8.35 8.18
C ALA A 25 18.79 -8.92 9.37
N ILE A 26 17.52 -9.25 9.17
CA ILE A 26 16.68 -9.92 10.18
C ILE A 26 17.25 -11.30 10.51
N ALA A 27 17.52 -12.12 9.49
CA ALA A 27 18.04 -13.47 9.70
C ALA A 27 19.37 -13.46 10.48
N ALA A 28 20.28 -12.56 10.12
CA ALA A 28 21.55 -12.40 10.82
C ALA A 28 21.37 -11.94 12.28
N ALA A 29 20.46 -11.00 12.54
CA ALA A 29 20.15 -10.56 13.90
C ALA A 29 19.56 -11.70 14.74
N VAL A 30 18.65 -12.50 14.18
CA VAL A 30 18.08 -13.68 14.84
C VAL A 30 19.18 -14.71 15.13
N ILE A 31 19.99 -15.07 14.14
CA ILE A 31 21.10 -16.03 14.30
C ILE A 31 22.05 -15.56 15.40
N ALA A 32 22.43 -14.29 15.42
CA ALA A 32 23.31 -13.73 16.43
C ALA A 32 22.73 -13.90 17.85
N VAL A 33 21.43 -13.63 18.04
CA VAL A 33 20.78 -13.81 19.35
C VAL A 33 20.70 -15.28 19.74
N LEU A 34 20.37 -16.17 18.80
CA LEU A 34 20.35 -17.61 19.08
C LEU A 34 21.71 -18.11 19.56
N THR A 35 22.80 -17.62 18.95
CA THR A 35 24.17 -17.99 19.35
C THR A 35 24.62 -17.41 20.69
N VAL A 36 24.17 -16.21 21.05
CA VAL A 36 24.63 -15.51 22.26
C VAL A 36 23.81 -15.87 23.49
N SER A 37 22.54 -16.24 23.30
CA SER A 37 21.60 -16.54 24.38
C SER A 37 21.38 -18.05 24.59
N ASP A 38 22.23 -18.89 23.99
CA ASP A 38 22.17 -20.36 24.03
C ASP A 38 20.77 -20.93 23.72
N ILE A 39 20.03 -20.25 22.82
CA ILE A 39 18.71 -20.70 22.38
C ILE A 39 18.91 -21.79 21.32
N PRO A 40 18.18 -22.92 21.38
CA PRO A 40 18.30 -23.99 20.39
C PRO A 40 18.23 -23.45 18.95
N PRO A 41 19.25 -23.73 18.10
CA PRO A 41 19.26 -23.26 16.70
C PRO A 41 18.03 -23.71 15.90
N ALA A 42 17.37 -24.79 16.34
CA ALA A 42 16.11 -25.29 15.78
C ALA A 42 14.96 -24.27 15.84
N LEU A 43 15.01 -23.25 16.71
CA LEU A 43 13.98 -22.21 16.78
C LEU A 43 13.85 -21.45 15.45
N LEU A 44 14.97 -21.16 14.77
CA LEU A 44 14.94 -20.44 13.50
C LEU A 44 14.19 -21.20 12.39
N PRO A 45 14.57 -22.44 12.01
CA PRO A 45 13.83 -23.18 10.98
C PRO A 45 12.37 -23.46 11.38
N GLN A 46 12.08 -23.70 12.67
CA GLN A 46 10.71 -23.89 13.14
C GLN A 46 9.85 -22.63 12.94
N THR A 47 10.36 -21.47 13.34
CA THR A 47 9.64 -20.19 13.19
C THR A 47 9.54 -19.76 11.73
N MET A 48 10.56 -20.05 10.91
CA MET A 48 10.52 -19.86 9.46
C MET A 48 9.43 -20.71 8.80
N ILE A 49 9.35 -22.00 9.13
CA ILE A 49 8.28 -22.86 8.62
C ILE A 49 6.92 -22.35 9.09
N ALA A 50 6.77 -21.98 10.36
CA ALA A 50 5.50 -21.44 10.86
C ALA A 50 5.07 -20.17 10.09
N GLY A 51 6.02 -19.31 9.73
CA GLY A 51 5.76 -18.11 8.93
C GLY A 51 5.22 -18.40 7.53
N THR A 52 5.52 -19.57 6.94
CA THR A 52 4.98 -19.97 5.63
C THR A 52 3.57 -20.55 5.70
N GLN A 53 3.08 -20.94 6.88
CA GLN A 53 1.82 -21.70 7.03
C GLN A 53 0.57 -20.82 7.13
N SER A 54 0.66 -19.51 6.86
CA SER A 54 -0.52 -18.64 6.86
C SER A 54 -1.24 -18.67 5.51
N PHE A 55 -2.43 -19.27 5.48
CA PHE A 55 -3.31 -19.29 4.29
C PHE A 55 -3.64 -17.88 3.79
N SER A 56 -3.71 -16.90 4.69
CA SER A 56 -3.98 -15.50 4.34
C SER A 56 -2.86 -14.87 3.50
N LEU A 57 -1.62 -15.32 3.65
CA LEU A 57 -0.49 -14.79 2.89
C LEU A 57 -0.53 -15.19 1.40
N LEU A 58 -1.27 -16.25 1.04
CA LEU A 58 -1.51 -16.61 -0.37
C LEU A 58 -2.27 -15.50 -1.12
N GLY A 59 -3.01 -14.65 -0.41
CA GLY A 59 -3.67 -13.49 -1.00
C GLY A 59 -2.69 -12.51 -1.65
N ILE A 60 -1.46 -12.39 -1.13
CA ILE A 60 -0.45 -11.46 -1.64
C ILE A 60 -0.05 -11.82 -3.08
N PRO A 61 0.52 -13.00 -3.39
CA PRO A 61 0.89 -13.35 -4.76
C PRO A 61 -0.27 -13.29 -5.73
N PHE A 62 -1.47 -13.69 -5.30
CA PHE A 62 -2.64 -13.67 -6.17
C PHE A 62 -3.11 -12.24 -6.47
N PHE A 63 -3.24 -11.34 -5.49
CA PHE A 63 -3.58 -9.95 -5.80
C PHE A 63 -2.51 -9.25 -6.65
N MET A 64 -1.23 -9.56 -6.41
CA MET A 64 -0.12 -9.09 -7.24
C MET A 64 -0.23 -9.58 -8.69
N LEU A 65 -0.48 -10.88 -8.88
CA LEU A 65 -0.66 -11.48 -10.19
C LEU A 65 -1.91 -10.95 -10.90
N ALA A 66 -3.03 -10.79 -10.19
CA ALA A 66 -4.25 -10.20 -10.74
C ALA A 66 -3.98 -8.77 -11.24
N GLY A 67 -3.28 -7.94 -10.46
CA GLY A 67 -2.87 -6.59 -10.88
C GLY A 67 -2.02 -6.59 -12.15
N GLU A 68 -1.03 -7.48 -12.23
CA GLU A 68 -0.15 -7.62 -13.41
C GLU A 68 -0.93 -8.09 -14.65
N LEU A 69 -1.79 -9.11 -14.50
CA LEU A 69 -2.67 -9.60 -15.57
C LEU A 69 -3.64 -8.52 -16.04
N MET A 70 -4.22 -7.73 -15.14
CA MET A 70 -5.13 -6.65 -15.51
C MET A 70 -4.44 -5.52 -16.26
N SER A 71 -3.24 -5.17 -15.83
CA SER A 71 -2.41 -4.18 -16.51
C SER A 71 -2.05 -4.65 -17.93
N ALA A 72 -1.56 -5.89 -18.06
CA ALA A 72 -1.23 -6.49 -19.35
C ALA A 72 -2.44 -6.69 -20.26
N GLY A 73 -3.60 -7.06 -19.68
CA GLY A 73 -4.89 -7.19 -20.35
C GLY A 73 -5.49 -5.86 -20.81
N GLY A 74 -4.87 -4.73 -20.47
CA GLY A 74 -5.29 -3.39 -20.87
C GLY A 74 -6.53 -2.87 -20.16
N LEU A 75 -6.93 -3.49 -19.05
CA LEU A 75 -8.07 -3.05 -18.24
C LEU A 75 -7.79 -1.68 -17.60
N SER A 76 -6.54 -1.38 -17.24
CA SER A 76 -6.16 -0.05 -16.72
C SER A 76 -6.51 1.07 -17.70
N ARG A 77 -6.34 0.85 -19.01
CA ARG A 77 -6.73 1.82 -20.06
C ARG A 77 -8.25 1.98 -20.13
N ARG A 78 -9.00 0.89 -19.95
CA ARG A 78 -10.47 0.94 -19.91
C ARG A 78 -10.95 1.73 -18.70
N LEU A 79 -10.35 1.53 -17.53
CA LEU A 79 -10.68 2.29 -16.31
C LEU A 79 -10.39 3.78 -16.48
N VAL A 80 -9.26 4.13 -17.09
CA VAL A 80 -8.93 5.54 -17.43
C VAL A 80 -9.98 6.14 -18.37
N ALA A 81 -10.42 5.40 -19.40
CA ALA A 81 -11.44 5.88 -20.33
C ALA A 81 -12.81 6.07 -19.66
N VAL A 82 -13.19 5.16 -18.74
CA VAL A 82 -14.40 5.30 -17.93
C VAL A 82 -14.29 6.54 -17.02
N ALA A 83 -13.16 6.71 -16.33
CA ALA A 83 -12.94 7.87 -15.48
C ALA A 83 -13.02 9.19 -16.29
N ASP A 84 -12.42 9.23 -17.48
CA ASP A 84 -12.41 10.40 -18.36
C ASP A 84 -13.81 10.94 -18.66
N VAL A 85 -14.73 10.09 -19.12
CA VAL A 85 -16.07 10.56 -19.50
C VAL A 85 -16.84 11.21 -18.35
N PHE A 86 -16.57 10.82 -17.09
CA PHE A 86 -17.24 11.40 -15.93
C PHE A 86 -16.63 12.71 -15.45
N VAL A 87 -15.32 12.92 -15.59
CA VAL A 87 -14.63 14.06 -14.94
C VAL A 87 -13.88 14.99 -15.89
N ARG A 88 -13.75 14.67 -17.19
CA ARG A 88 -12.96 15.47 -18.16
C ARG A 88 -13.39 16.94 -18.31
N HIS A 89 -14.64 17.24 -17.99
CA HIS A 89 -15.23 18.59 -18.10
C HIS A 89 -15.01 19.47 -16.87
N LEU A 90 -14.58 18.86 -15.76
CA LEU A 90 -14.31 19.56 -14.52
C LEU A 90 -12.94 20.27 -14.59
N PRO A 91 -12.71 21.31 -13.76
CA PRO A 91 -11.41 21.97 -13.70
C PRO A 91 -10.32 20.98 -13.32
N GLY A 92 -9.29 20.85 -14.17
CA GLY A 92 -8.21 19.88 -13.97
C GLY A 92 -8.61 18.45 -14.37
N GLY A 93 -9.53 18.30 -15.32
CA GLY A 93 -10.13 17.04 -15.74
C GLY A 93 -9.15 15.87 -15.82
N LEU A 94 -8.01 16.01 -16.50
CA LEU A 94 -7.01 14.93 -16.57
C LEU A 94 -6.43 14.54 -15.21
N GLY A 95 -6.22 15.49 -14.30
CA GLY A 95 -5.80 15.18 -12.94
C GLY A 95 -6.88 14.44 -12.14
N LEU A 96 -8.15 14.77 -12.36
CA LEU A 96 -9.27 14.03 -11.76
C LEU A 96 -9.39 12.63 -12.34
N VAL A 97 -9.07 12.44 -13.62
CA VAL A 97 -8.97 11.10 -14.24
C VAL A 97 -7.93 10.26 -13.52
N VAL A 98 -6.75 10.83 -13.19
CA VAL A 98 -5.74 10.12 -12.39
C VAL A 98 -6.33 9.61 -11.08
N ILE A 99 -7.01 10.48 -10.32
CA ILE A 99 -7.57 10.11 -9.01
C ILE A 99 -8.66 9.06 -9.14
N VAL A 100 -9.65 9.27 -10.03
CA VAL A 100 -10.78 8.34 -10.18
C VAL A 100 -10.33 6.99 -10.74
N ALA A 101 -9.44 6.99 -11.73
CA ALA A 101 -8.89 5.74 -12.26
C ALA A 101 -8.05 5.00 -11.21
N ALA A 102 -7.26 5.74 -10.40
CA ALA A 102 -6.51 5.16 -9.30
C ALA A 102 -7.42 4.59 -8.21
N VAL A 103 -8.53 5.25 -7.83
CA VAL A 103 -9.52 4.70 -6.88
C VAL A 103 -10.05 3.35 -7.36
N ILE A 104 -10.45 3.25 -8.63
CA ILE A 104 -11.02 2.02 -9.17
C ILE A 104 -9.95 0.93 -9.30
N PHE A 105 -8.74 1.27 -9.75
CA PHE A 105 -7.64 0.30 -9.89
C PHE A 105 -7.06 -0.14 -8.54
N SER A 106 -7.08 0.75 -7.55
CA SER A 106 -6.70 0.47 -6.15
C SER A 106 -7.55 -0.65 -5.58
N ALA A 107 -8.85 -0.64 -5.89
CA ALA A 107 -9.81 -1.67 -5.50
C ALA A 107 -9.61 -3.04 -6.17
N ILE A 108 -8.42 -3.28 -6.72
CA ILE A 108 -8.01 -4.50 -7.41
C ILE A 108 -6.56 -4.81 -7.05
N SER A 109 -5.67 -3.84 -7.24
CA SER A 109 -4.23 -4.07 -7.11
C SER A 109 -3.75 -4.15 -5.67
N GLY A 110 -4.32 -3.36 -4.75
CA GLY A 110 -3.88 -3.30 -3.36
C GLY A 110 -2.41 -2.87 -3.15
N SER A 111 -1.74 -2.35 -4.18
CA SER A 111 -0.31 -2.02 -4.21
C SER A 111 -0.08 -0.62 -4.78
N ALA A 112 0.51 0.26 -3.96
CA ALA A 112 0.86 1.61 -4.37
C ALA A 112 1.82 1.68 -5.58
N PRO A 113 2.90 0.90 -5.63
CA PRO A 113 3.82 0.94 -6.76
C PRO A 113 3.19 0.41 -8.04
N ALA A 114 2.43 -0.68 -7.98
CA ALA A 114 1.74 -1.22 -9.16
C ALA A 114 0.70 -0.23 -9.70
N THR A 115 -0.06 0.43 -8.81
CA THR A 115 -1.03 1.47 -9.20
C THR A 115 -0.34 2.68 -9.82
N THR A 116 0.77 3.12 -9.24
CA THR A 116 1.59 4.21 -9.79
C THR A 116 2.11 3.85 -11.19
N ALA A 117 2.56 2.60 -11.39
CA ALA A 117 3.06 2.14 -12.68
C ALA A 117 1.94 2.04 -13.73
N ALA A 118 0.82 1.41 -13.37
CA ALA A 118 -0.31 1.18 -14.27
C ALA A 118 -0.98 2.48 -14.70
N ILE A 119 -1.33 3.36 -13.75
CA ILE A 119 -2.00 4.63 -14.06
C ILE A 119 -0.99 5.65 -14.59
N GLY A 120 0.20 5.73 -14.00
CA GLY A 120 1.23 6.70 -14.39
C GLY A 120 1.75 6.50 -15.81
N SER A 121 1.91 5.26 -16.26
CA SER A 121 2.37 4.96 -17.64
C SER A 121 1.39 5.45 -18.72
N ILE A 122 0.11 5.59 -18.38
CA ILE A 122 -0.93 6.11 -19.27
C ILE A 122 -1.06 7.63 -19.09
N MET A 123 -1.14 8.07 -17.84
CA MET A 123 -1.55 9.44 -17.51
C MET A 123 -0.41 10.46 -17.55
N ILE A 124 0.82 10.09 -17.19
CA ILE A 124 1.96 11.03 -17.24
C ILE A 124 2.19 11.53 -18.67
N PRO A 125 2.27 10.66 -19.71
CA PRO A 125 2.38 11.11 -21.09
C PRO A 125 1.15 11.91 -21.55
N ALA A 126 -0.06 11.44 -21.23
CA ALA A 126 -1.31 12.11 -21.63
C ALA A 126 -1.46 13.52 -21.04
N MET A 127 -1.11 13.70 -19.76
CA MET A 127 -1.09 15.00 -19.10
C MET A 127 -0.03 15.93 -19.70
N THR A 128 1.18 15.41 -19.93
CA THR A 128 2.28 16.21 -20.50
C THR A 128 1.94 16.68 -21.93
N ALA A 129 1.30 15.82 -22.73
CA ALA A 129 0.85 16.17 -24.08
C ALA A 129 -0.23 17.28 -24.10
N ARG A 130 -0.98 17.44 -23.00
CA ARG A 130 -1.96 18.54 -22.83
C ARG A 130 -1.43 19.71 -22.00
N GLY A 131 -0.11 19.88 -21.95
CA GLY A 131 0.54 21.06 -21.35
C GLY A 131 0.70 21.05 -19.83
N TYR A 132 0.37 19.95 -19.14
CA TYR A 132 0.67 19.85 -17.71
C TYR A 132 2.18 19.70 -17.50
N SER A 133 2.73 20.31 -16.45
CA SER A 133 4.14 20.10 -16.13
C SER A 133 4.39 18.63 -15.79
N LYS A 134 5.46 18.07 -16.35
CA LYS A 134 5.81 16.65 -16.18
C LYS A 134 6.00 16.28 -14.70
N ALA A 135 6.58 17.19 -13.91
CA ALA A 135 6.78 17.01 -12.48
C ALA A 135 5.44 16.95 -11.72
N TYR A 136 4.46 17.79 -12.10
CA TYR A 136 3.13 17.72 -11.51
C TYR A 136 2.41 16.42 -11.88
N ALA A 137 2.40 16.05 -13.17
CA ALA A 137 1.79 14.81 -13.62
C ALA A 137 2.38 13.57 -12.92
N ALA A 138 3.72 13.51 -12.79
CA ALA A 138 4.41 12.46 -12.07
C ALA A 138 4.03 12.45 -10.57
N SER A 139 4.13 13.59 -9.89
CA SER A 139 3.80 13.70 -8.46
C SER A 139 2.34 13.32 -8.15
N LEU A 140 1.41 13.66 -9.04
CA LEU A 140 -0.01 13.33 -8.88
C LEU A 140 -0.25 11.82 -9.05
N CYS A 141 0.38 11.18 -10.04
CA CYS A 141 0.27 9.74 -10.23
C CYS A 141 0.88 8.96 -9.05
N VAL A 142 2.02 9.43 -8.52
CA VAL A 142 2.63 8.85 -7.30
C VAL A 142 1.69 9.01 -6.10
N SER A 143 1.13 10.20 -5.90
CA SER A 143 0.18 10.45 -4.80
C SER A 143 -1.09 9.60 -4.93
N ALA A 144 -1.59 9.40 -6.16
CA ALA A 144 -2.75 8.56 -6.41
C ALA A 144 -2.47 7.07 -6.16
N GLY A 145 -1.21 6.63 -6.28
CA GLY A 145 -0.79 5.28 -5.91
C GLY A 145 -1.03 4.97 -4.43
N VAL A 146 -0.89 5.96 -3.54
CA VAL A 146 -1.12 5.83 -2.08
C VAL A 146 -2.54 5.36 -1.74
N LEU A 147 -3.49 5.50 -2.66
CA LEU A 147 -4.85 5.00 -2.49
C LEU A 147 -4.91 3.47 -2.45
N ALA A 148 -3.95 2.78 -3.07
CA ALA A 148 -4.01 1.33 -3.25
C ALA A 148 -3.81 0.51 -1.96
N PRO A 149 -2.89 0.85 -1.06
CA PRO A 149 -2.82 0.19 0.24
C PRO A 149 -4.04 0.46 1.13
N LEU A 150 -4.88 1.46 0.84
CA LEU A 150 -6.01 1.84 1.69
C LEU A 150 -7.36 1.37 1.16
N ILE A 151 -7.60 1.47 -0.15
CA ILE A 151 -8.85 1.06 -0.78
C ILE A 151 -8.81 -0.45 -1.01
N PRO A 152 -9.69 -1.24 -0.36
CA PRO A 152 -9.64 -2.70 -0.43
C PRO A 152 -9.85 -3.27 -1.84
N PRO A 153 -9.27 -4.45 -2.15
CA PRO A 153 -8.38 -5.27 -1.32
C PRO A 153 -6.98 -4.65 -1.20
N SER A 154 -6.29 -4.90 -0.08
CA SER A 154 -5.00 -4.28 0.24
C SER A 154 -3.98 -5.28 0.77
N ILE A 155 -2.79 -5.28 0.18
CA ILE A 155 -1.68 -6.15 0.61
C ILE A 155 -1.20 -5.75 2.00
N ALA A 156 -1.07 -4.46 2.25
CA ALA A 156 -0.70 -3.90 3.56
C ALA A 156 -1.65 -4.36 4.68
N PHE A 157 -2.96 -4.34 4.45
CA PHE A 157 -3.93 -4.84 5.43
C PHE A 157 -3.89 -6.36 5.62
N ILE A 158 -3.57 -7.14 4.57
CA ILE A 158 -3.37 -8.58 4.71
C ILE A 158 -2.18 -8.86 5.63
N ILE A 159 -1.05 -8.20 5.40
CA ILE A 159 0.17 -8.36 6.21
C ILE A 159 -0.11 -7.98 7.66
N TRP A 160 -0.71 -6.80 7.88
CA TRP A 160 -1.05 -6.37 9.23
C TRP A 160 -2.05 -7.32 9.90
N GLY A 161 -3.07 -7.79 9.19
CA GLY A 161 -4.06 -8.74 9.72
C GLY A 161 -3.45 -10.05 10.17
N VAL A 162 -2.46 -10.58 9.43
CA VAL A 162 -1.73 -11.78 9.82
C VAL A 162 -0.88 -11.53 11.07
N ILE A 163 -0.13 -10.41 11.12
CA ILE A 163 0.77 -10.11 12.25
C ILE A 163 -0.01 -9.76 13.52
N ALA A 164 -1.09 -9.01 13.39
CA ALA A 164 -1.95 -8.58 14.49
C ALA A 164 -3.02 -9.60 14.87
N GLU A 165 -3.08 -10.73 14.16
CA GLU A 165 -4.10 -11.78 14.33
C GLU A 165 -5.52 -11.20 14.29
N GLN A 166 -5.75 -10.27 13.36
CA GLN A 166 -7.03 -9.57 13.19
C GLN A 166 -7.74 -9.99 11.91
N SER A 167 -9.06 -9.77 11.89
CA SER A 167 -9.86 -10.00 10.68
C SER A 167 -9.44 -9.07 9.54
N ILE A 168 -8.97 -9.66 8.44
CA ILE A 168 -8.58 -8.93 7.22
C ILE A 168 -9.79 -8.20 6.63
N ALA A 169 -10.99 -8.81 6.66
CA ALA A 169 -12.19 -8.17 6.16
C ALA A 169 -12.55 -6.88 6.94
N LYS A 170 -12.36 -6.89 8.27
CA LYS A 170 -12.54 -5.70 9.11
C LYS A 170 -11.48 -4.63 8.84
N LEU A 171 -10.23 -5.04 8.66
CA LEU A 171 -9.15 -4.13 8.27
C LEU A 171 -9.39 -3.50 6.88
N PHE A 172 -9.94 -4.26 5.94
CA PHE A 172 -10.37 -3.71 4.66
C PHE A 172 -11.43 -2.62 4.86
N LEU A 173 -12.46 -2.89 5.66
CA LEU A 173 -13.50 -1.88 5.95
C LEU A 173 -12.92 -0.63 6.62
N SER A 174 -11.89 -0.77 7.47
CA SER A 174 -11.26 0.37 8.13
C SER A 174 -10.42 1.26 7.22
N GLY A 175 -10.02 0.76 6.06
CA GLY A 175 -9.33 1.51 5.01
C GLY A 175 -10.23 2.28 4.03
N VAL A 176 -11.51 1.91 3.91
CA VAL A 176 -12.42 2.48 2.92
C VAL A 176 -12.57 4.00 3.10
N LEU A 177 -12.96 4.45 4.30
CA LEU A 177 -13.18 5.87 4.54
C LEU A 177 -11.88 6.70 4.45
N PRO A 178 -10.74 6.25 5.05
CA PRO A 178 -9.45 6.90 4.85
C PRO A 178 -9.04 7.01 3.37
N GLY A 179 -9.16 5.93 2.60
CA GLY A 179 -8.83 5.90 1.18
C GLY A 179 -9.68 6.86 0.35
N LEU A 180 -11.00 6.87 0.58
CA LEU A 180 -11.91 7.79 -0.10
C LEU A 180 -11.68 9.25 0.30
N ALA A 181 -11.36 9.52 1.56
CA ALA A 181 -11.04 10.87 2.01
C ALA A 181 -9.73 11.38 1.40
N LEU A 182 -8.69 10.55 1.32
CA LEU A 182 -7.48 10.89 0.58
C LEU A 182 -7.78 11.20 -0.89
N ALA A 183 -8.57 10.35 -1.56
CA ALA A 183 -8.98 10.60 -2.94
C ALA A 183 -9.73 11.93 -3.07
N GLY A 184 -10.65 12.23 -2.14
CA GLY A 184 -11.37 13.49 -2.08
C GLY A 184 -10.46 14.71 -1.88
N CYS A 185 -9.50 14.64 -0.96
CA CYS A 185 -8.52 15.69 -0.71
C CYS A 185 -7.62 15.94 -1.94
N LEU A 186 -7.15 14.88 -2.59
CA LEU A 186 -6.35 14.98 -3.81
C LEU A 186 -7.17 15.55 -4.98
N ALA A 187 -8.44 15.12 -5.13
CA ALA A 187 -9.35 15.68 -6.14
C ALA A 187 -9.63 17.17 -5.90
N ALA A 188 -9.86 17.56 -4.65
CA ALA A 188 -10.04 18.96 -4.26
C ALA A 188 -8.79 19.80 -4.60
N TYR A 189 -7.60 19.27 -4.33
CA TYR A 189 -6.34 19.90 -4.71
C TYR A 189 -6.17 20.08 -6.22
N VAL A 190 -6.52 19.05 -7.01
CA VAL A 190 -6.50 19.14 -8.48
C VAL A 190 -7.42 20.27 -8.97
N VAL A 191 -8.66 20.32 -8.47
CA VAL A 191 -9.63 21.37 -8.85
C VAL A 191 -9.13 22.75 -8.42
N PHE A 192 -8.62 22.88 -7.20
CA PHE A 192 -8.08 24.13 -6.67
C PHE A 192 -6.93 24.66 -7.53
N LYS A 193 -5.95 23.80 -7.84
CA LYS A 193 -4.79 24.16 -8.66
C LYS A 193 -5.21 24.53 -10.09
N ALA A 194 -6.14 23.77 -10.69
CA ALA A 194 -6.63 24.04 -12.03
C ALA A 194 -7.41 25.36 -12.14
N ARG A 195 -8.16 25.74 -11.09
CA ARG A 195 -8.84 27.04 -11.04
C ARG A 195 -7.88 28.23 -10.96
N ARG A 196 -6.71 28.06 -10.34
CA ARG A 196 -5.67 29.10 -10.24
C ARG A 196 -4.74 29.17 -11.45
N GLY A 197 -4.42 28.02 -12.05
CA GLY A 197 -3.43 27.94 -13.12
C GLY A 197 -3.95 28.20 -14.52
N GLY A 198 -5.28 28.15 -14.73
CA GLY A 198 -5.85 28.08 -16.08
C GLY A 198 -5.53 26.71 -16.72
N GLY A 199 -6.51 26.12 -17.39
CA GLY A 199 -6.32 24.83 -18.04
C GLY A 199 -7.50 24.50 -18.93
N GLU A 200 -7.20 23.97 -20.12
CA GLU A 200 -8.22 23.57 -21.08
C GLU A 200 -9.13 22.50 -20.46
N ARG A 201 -10.43 22.78 -20.51
CA ARG A 201 -11.46 21.84 -20.08
C ARG A 201 -11.99 21.16 -21.32
N ALA A 202 -12.05 19.84 -21.32
CA ALA A 202 -12.73 19.13 -22.38
C ALA A 202 -14.24 19.37 -22.29
N ALA A 203 -14.95 19.24 -23.40
CA ALA A 203 -16.41 19.26 -23.38
C ALA A 203 -16.94 18.11 -22.51
N ARG A 204 -18.10 18.33 -21.88
CA ARG A 204 -18.81 17.27 -21.15
C ARG A 204 -19.08 16.09 -22.09
N ALA A 205 -18.85 14.88 -21.58
CA ALA A 205 -19.20 13.69 -22.33
C ALA A 205 -20.70 13.64 -22.57
N THR A 206 -21.04 13.37 -23.82
CA THR A 206 -22.39 13.09 -24.26
C THR A 206 -22.81 11.70 -23.77
N TRP A 207 -24.13 11.46 -23.66
CA TRP A 207 -24.64 10.14 -23.26
C TRP A 207 -24.13 8.97 -24.13
N PRO A 208 -23.99 9.11 -25.46
CA PRO A 208 -23.36 8.08 -26.29
C PRO A 208 -21.93 7.76 -25.87
N GLU A 209 -21.09 8.78 -25.64
CA GLU A 209 -19.69 8.58 -25.19
C GLU A 209 -19.63 7.90 -23.82
N ILE A 210 -20.50 8.28 -22.88
CA ILE A 210 -20.59 7.64 -21.56
C ILE A 210 -20.97 6.17 -21.70
N ARG A 211 -21.99 5.87 -22.52
CA ARG A 211 -22.44 4.50 -22.76
C ARG A 211 -21.36 3.65 -23.41
N GLU A 212 -20.63 4.20 -24.36
CA GLU A 212 -19.53 3.54 -25.04
C GLU A 212 -18.38 3.22 -24.07
N ALA A 213 -17.96 4.21 -23.26
CA ALA A 213 -16.93 4.02 -22.26
C ALA A 213 -17.32 2.97 -21.21
N LEU A 214 -18.56 3.02 -20.69
CA LEU A 214 -19.07 2.04 -19.74
C LEU A 214 -19.15 0.63 -20.33
N ARG A 215 -19.60 0.50 -21.59
CA ARG A 215 -19.62 -0.79 -22.29
C ARG A 215 -18.23 -1.34 -22.51
N GLY A 216 -17.29 -0.49 -22.92
CA GLY A 216 -15.89 -0.87 -23.11
C GLY A 216 -15.18 -1.19 -21.80
N GLY A 217 -15.61 -0.57 -20.69
CA GLY A 217 -15.03 -0.75 -19.37
C GLY A 217 -15.75 -1.73 -18.46
N ILE A 218 -16.84 -2.37 -18.89
CA ILE A 218 -17.68 -3.19 -18.04
C ILE A 218 -16.89 -4.31 -17.34
N TRP A 219 -16.00 -4.98 -18.07
CA TRP A 219 -15.15 -6.03 -17.53
C TRP A 219 -14.09 -5.50 -16.55
N ALA A 220 -13.62 -4.27 -16.73
CA ALA A 220 -12.71 -3.67 -15.77
C ALA A 220 -13.44 -3.24 -14.48
N LEU A 221 -14.68 -2.76 -14.60
CA LEU A 221 -15.52 -2.34 -13.46
C LEU A 221 -16.11 -3.52 -12.68
N LEU A 222 -16.33 -4.66 -13.34
CA LEU A 222 -16.80 -5.88 -12.67
C LEU A 222 -15.75 -6.49 -11.74
N ALA A 223 -14.45 -6.27 -11.97
CA ALA A 223 -13.40 -6.84 -11.11
C ALA A 223 -13.53 -6.42 -9.63
N PRO A 224 -13.57 -5.11 -9.28
CA PRO A 224 -13.81 -4.69 -7.90
C PRO A 224 -15.13 -5.21 -7.32
N VAL A 225 -16.19 -5.28 -8.13
CA VAL A 225 -17.52 -5.75 -7.70
C VAL A 225 -17.49 -7.23 -7.34
N ILE A 226 -16.83 -8.07 -8.15
CA ILE A 226 -16.69 -9.50 -7.88
C ILE A 226 -15.83 -9.73 -6.63
N ILE A 227 -14.72 -9.00 -6.51
CA ILE A 227 -13.78 -9.17 -5.40
C ILE A 227 -14.42 -8.69 -4.09
N LEU A 228 -14.85 -7.43 -4.02
CA LEU A 228 -15.40 -6.85 -2.81
C LEU A 228 -16.79 -7.40 -2.50
N GLY A 229 -17.64 -7.58 -3.51
CA GLY A 229 -18.94 -8.21 -3.35
C GLY A 229 -18.81 -9.64 -2.84
N GLY A 230 -17.85 -10.41 -3.35
CA GLY A 230 -17.58 -11.76 -2.86
C GLY A 230 -17.08 -11.80 -1.41
N ILE A 231 -16.18 -10.89 -1.04
CA ILE A 231 -15.66 -10.81 0.34
C ILE A 231 -16.77 -10.40 1.32
N TYR A 232 -17.51 -9.32 1.02
CA TYR A 232 -18.48 -8.75 1.96
C TYR A 232 -19.82 -9.48 1.99
N SER A 233 -20.17 -10.22 0.93
CA SER A 233 -21.30 -11.17 0.98
C SER A 233 -20.98 -12.44 1.76
N GLY A 234 -19.72 -12.68 2.12
CA GLY A 234 -19.26 -13.90 2.78
C GLY A 234 -19.15 -15.11 1.85
N LEU A 235 -19.31 -14.93 0.53
CA LEU A 235 -19.13 -16.00 -0.46
C LEU A 235 -17.65 -16.43 -0.56
N PHE A 236 -16.72 -15.48 -0.41
CA PHE A 236 -15.29 -15.71 -0.47
C PHE A 236 -14.58 -15.13 0.75
N THR A 237 -13.55 -15.82 1.22
CA THR A 237 -12.50 -15.20 2.02
C THR A 237 -11.64 -14.25 1.17
N PRO A 238 -10.89 -13.31 1.75
CA PRO A 238 -9.96 -12.46 0.99
C PRO A 238 -8.96 -13.24 0.13
N THR A 239 -8.48 -14.39 0.61
CA THR A 239 -7.60 -15.28 -0.15
C THR A 239 -8.32 -15.90 -1.34
N GLU A 240 -9.52 -16.45 -1.17
CA GLU A 240 -10.28 -17.01 -2.29
C GLU A 240 -10.66 -15.94 -3.32
N ALA A 241 -11.04 -14.74 -2.86
CA ALA A 241 -11.34 -13.61 -3.72
C ALA A 241 -10.13 -13.20 -4.58
N SER A 242 -8.91 -13.28 -4.05
CA SER A 242 -7.68 -13.03 -4.81
C SER A 242 -7.44 -14.07 -5.90
N ALA A 243 -7.72 -15.36 -5.63
CA ALA A 243 -7.61 -16.41 -6.63
C ALA A 243 -8.67 -16.24 -7.74
N VAL A 244 -9.90 -15.90 -7.36
CA VAL A 244 -10.96 -15.53 -8.31
C VAL A 244 -10.54 -14.32 -9.16
N ALA A 245 -9.91 -13.31 -8.55
CA ALA A 245 -9.39 -12.15 -9.28
C ALA A 245 -8.33 -12.54 -10.32
N CYS A 246 -7.41 -13.44 -10.00
CA CYS A 246 -6.42 -13.97 -10.96
C CYS A 246 -7.10 -14.65 -12.15
N VAL A 247 -8.01 -15.59 -11.89
CA VAL A 247 -8.72 -16.34 -12.94
C VAL A 247 -9.55 -15.39 -13.80
N TYR A 248 -10.27 -14.46 -13.17
CA TYR A 248 -11.04 -13.45 -13.85
C TYR A 248 -10.16 -12.58 -14.77
N SER A 249 -9.06 -12.06 -14.24
CA SER A 249 -8.13 -11.20 -14.98
C SER A 249 -7.49 -11.92 -16.16
N LEU A 250 -7.16 -13.21 -15.98
CA LEU A 250 -6.64 -14.06 -17.03
C LEU A 250 -7.67 -14.26 -18.15
N VAL A 251 -8.92 -14.61 -17.81
CA VAL A 251 -9.99 -14.82 -18.79
C VAL A 251 -10.30 -13.54 -19.56
N VAL A 252 -10.45 -12.41 -18.86
CA VAL A 252 -10.72 -11.13 -19.52
C VAL A 252 -9.55 -10.71 -20.39
N GLY A 253 -8.31 -10.82 -19.91
CA GLY A 253 -7.12 -10.42 -20.67
C GLY A 253 -6.86 -11.26 -21.93
N THR A 254 -7.14 -12.57 -21.88
CA THR A 254 -6.88 -13.52 -22.98
C THR A 254 -8.05 -13.68 -23.94
N VAL A 255 -9.29 -13.82 -23.43
CA VAL A 255 -10.47 -14.15 -24.26
C VAL A 255 -11.23 -12.90 -24.68
N VAL A 256 -11.44 -11.96 -23.77
CA VAL A 256 -12.31 -10.79 -23.98
C VAL A 256 -11.54 -9.65 -24.64
N GLU A 257 -10.48 -9.15 -24.00
CA GLU A 257 -9.65 -8.07 -24.54
C GLU A 257 -8.63 -8.58 -25.57
N ARG A 258 -8.31 -9.88 -25.52
CA ARG A 258 -7.35 -10.55 -26.43
C ARG A 258 -5.99 -9.84 -26.51
N LYS A 259 -5.54 -9.27 -25.39
CA LYS A 259 -4.26 -8.55 -25.28
C LYS A 259 -3.14 -9.39 -24.70
N ILE A 260 -3.48 -10.43 -23.94
CA ILE A 260 -2.49 -11.35 -23.35
C ILE A 260 -2.37 -12.58 -24.23
N ARG A 261 -1.15 -12.88 -24.69
CA ARG A 261 -0.84 -14.15 -25.34
C ARG A 261 -0.46 -15.18 -24.28
N LEU A 262 -0.89 -16.43 -24.42
CA LEU A 262 -0.53 -17.49 -23.45
C LEU A 262 0.98 -17.66 -23.27
N ALA A 263 1.77 -17.37 -24.31
CA ALA A 263 3.22 -17.37 -24.26
C ALA A 263 3.84 -16.28 -23.36
N GLU A 264 3.09 -15.22 -23.03
CA GLU A 264 3.54 -14.13 -22.16
C GLU A 264 3.27 -14.43 -20.68
N LEU A 265 2.41 -15.41 -20.38
CA LEU A 265 2.01 -15.75 -19.02
C LEU A 265 3.19 -16.07 -18.09
N PRO A 266 4.21 -16.86 -18.50
CA PRO A 266 5.36 -17.10 -17.63
C PRO A 266 6.06 -15.80 -17.21
N GLY A 267 6.17 -14.83 -18.12
CA GLY A 267 6.76 -13.53 -17.82
C GLY A 267 5.95 -12.71 -16.83
N LEU A 268 4.62 -12.69 -17.00
CA LEU A 268 3.69 -11.99 -16.08
C LEU A 268 3.72 -12.63 -14.69
N VAL A 269 3.73 -13.97 -14.61
CA VAL A 269 3.85 -14.69 -13.34
C VAL A 269 5.18 -14.38 -12.67
N VAL A 270 6.30 -14.42 -13.40
CA VAL A 270 7.62 -14.09 -12.85
C VAL A 270 7.66 -12.65 -12.32
N ASN A 271 7.06 -11.68 -13.02
CA ASN A 271 7.01 -10.29 -12.56
C ASN A 271 6.23 -10.15 -11.25
N ALA A 272 5.04 -10.74 -11.16
CA ALA A 272 4.25 -10.74 -9.92
C ALA A 272 4.97 -11.46 -8.77
N MET A 273 5.65 -12.57 -9.07
CA MET A 273 6.36 -13.37 -8.09
C MET A 273 7.65 -12.72 -7.57
N LYS A 274 8.30 -11.82 -8.32
CA LYS A 274 9.51 -11.11 -7.83
C LYS A 274 9.21 -10.32 -6.56
N ILE A 275 8.14 -9.53 -6.56
CA ILE A 275 7.76 -8.72 -5.41
C ILE A 275 7.25 -9.64 -4.29
N THR A 276 6.44 -10.64 -4.63
CA THR A 276 5.99 -11.67 -3.67
C THR A 276 7.17 -12.35 -2.97
N ALA A 277 8.22 -12.72 -3.70
CA ALA A 277 9.39 -13.40 -3.14
C ALA A 277 10.13 -12.53 -2.13
N ILE A 278 10.27 -11.23 -2.40
CA ILE A 278 10.86 -10.27 -1.45
C ILE A 278 9.99 -10.19 -0.19
N VAL A 279 8.67 -10.05 -0.36
CA VAL A 279 7.71 -9.97 0.76
C VAL A 279 7.75 -11.23 1.62
N MET A 280 7.64 -12.41 0.98
CA MET A 280 7.65 -13.70 1.68
C MET A 280 9.00 -13.97 2.35
N ALA A 281 10.13 -13.61 1.73
CA ALA A 281 11.44 -13.78 2.36
C ALA A 281 11.54 -13.00 3.68
N VAL A 282 11.01 -11.78 3.73
CA VAL A 282 10.95 -10.96 4.95
C VAL A 282 10.01 -11.57 5.98
N VAL A 283 8.79 -11.99 5.59
CA VAL A 283 7.78 -12.57 6.49
C VAL A 283 8.24 -13.90 7.12
N ILE A 284 8.99 -14.71 6.38
CA ILE A 284 9.49 -16.00 6.86
C ILE A 284 10.51 -15.81 7.99
N VAL A 285 11.52 -14.96 7.79
CA VAL A 285 12.60 -14.77 8.77
C VAL A 285 12.17 -13.91 9.96
N SER A 286 11.15 -13.08 9.78
CA SER A 286 10.69 -12.16 10.81
C SER A 286 9.90 -12.82 11.93
N ASN A 287 9.30 -13.98 11.70
CA ASN A 287 8.53 -14.65 12.74
C ASN A 287 9.45 -14.99 13.93
N GLY A 288 10.66 -15.51 13.64
CA GLY A 288 11.70 -15.73 14.65
C GLY A 288 12.12 -14.43 15.34
N PHE A 289 12.27 -13.34 14.57
CA PHE A 289 12.58 -12.02 15.13
C PHE A 289 11.48 -11.52 16.09
N GLY A 290 10.21 -11.63 15.71
CA GLY A 290 9.07 -11.25 16.54
C GLY A 290 8.99 -12.04 17.85
N VAL A 291 9.24 -13.34 17.80
CA VAL A 291 9.32 -14.20 18.99
C VAL A 291 10.41 -13.72 19.94
N LEU A 292 11.62 -13.44 19.44
CA LEU A 292 12.73 -12.97 20.27
C LEU A 292 12.49 -11.56 20.84
N VAL A 293 11.91 -10.65 20.05
CA VAL A 293 11.52 -9.30 20.51
C VAL A 293 10.49 -9.38 21.65
N ALA A 294 9.52 -10.30 21.53
CA ALA A 294 8.52 -10.53 22.56
C ALA A 294 9.15 -11.12 23.84
N GLN A 295 10.04 -12.10 23.70
CA GLN A 295 10.76 -12.71 24.83
C GLN A 295 11.61 -11.69 25.60
N GLU A 296 12.32 -10.82 24.88
CA GLU A 296 13.17 -9.77 25.47
C GLU A 296 12.36 -8.59 26.05
N GLN A 297 11.03 -8.62 25.89
CA GLN A 297 10.13 -7.56 26.32
C GLN A 297 10.54 -6.18 25.81
N LEU A 298 11.16 -6.13 24.61
CA LEU A 298 11.62 -4.88 24.00
C LEU A 298 10.48 -3.88 23.91
N ALA A 299 9.30 -4.38 23.58
CA ALA A 299 8.11 -3.56 23.44
C ALA A 299 7.63 -2.92 24.73
N GLN A 300 7.64 -3.68 25.82
CA GLN A 300 7.26 -3.14 27.14
C GLN A 300 8.29 -2.12 27.62
N LYS A 301 9.59 -2.38 27.39
CA LYS A 301 10.67 -1.45 27.74
C LYS A 301 10.59 -0.15 26.94
N LEU A 302 10.34 -0.24 25.63
CA LEU A 302 10.21 0.94 24.77
C LEU A 302 8.92 1.71 25.11
N ALA A 303 7.81 1.02 25.32
CA ALA A 303 6.56 1.65 25.71
C ALA A 303 6.67 2.34 27.08
N ALA A 304 7.36 1.73 28.06
CA ALA A 304 7.65 2.35 29.35
C ALA A 304 8.57 3.57 29.21
N ALA A 305 9.59 3.50 28.35
CA ALA A 305 10.45 4.64 28.06
C ALA A 305 9.68 5.79 27.39
N LEU A 306 8.79 5.47 26.44
CA LEU A 306 7.90 6.43 25.81
C LEU A 306 6.90 7.03 26.80
N HIS A 307 6.28 6.23 27.66
CA HIS A 307 5.36 6.71 28.70
C HIS A 307 6.04 7.58 29.75
N GLY A 308 7.29 7.26 30.10
CA GLY A 308 8.10 8.09 31.00
C GLY A 308 8.40 9.47 30.42
N ALA A 309 8.52 9.57 29.09
CA ALA A 309 8.73 10.84 28.38
C ALA A 309 7.43 11.56 28.01
N VAL A 310 6.35 10.81 27.76
CA VAL A 310 5.08 11.29 27.21
C VAL A 310 3.92 10.58 27.89
N GLN A 311 3.22 11.28 28.79
CA GLN A 311 2.11 10.70 29.57
C GLN A 311 0.79 10.64 28.78
N GLU A 312 0.65 11.47 27.74
CA GLU A 312 -0.57 11.60 26.95
C GLU A 312 -0.61 10.63 25.76
N LYS A 313 -1.63 9.75 25.74
CA LYS A 313 -1.89 8.75 24.68
C LYS A 313 -1.79 9.34 23.26
N TRP A 314 -2.36 10.53 23.07
CA TRP A 314 -2.39 11.20 21.77
C TRP A 314 -1.02 11.70 21.32
N LEU A 315 -0.18 12.10 22.26
CA LEU A 315 1.17 12.54 21.96
C LEU A 315 2.10 11.34 21.65
N VAL A 316 1.87 10.18 22.28
CA VAL A 316 2.54 8.93 21.88
C VAL A 316 2.17 8.54 20.45
N LEU A 317 0.89 8.61 20.08
CA LEU A 317 0.45 8.34 18.71
C LEU A 317 1.04 9.32 17.69
N LEU A 318 1.23 10.59 18.05
CA LEU A 318 1.92 11.55 17.19
C LEU A 318 3.38 11.16 16.96
N VAL A 319 4.11 10.81 18.02
CA VAL A 319 5.52 10.38 17.92
C VAL A 319 5.63 9.12 17.05
N LEU A 320 4.74 8.15 17.27
CA LEU A 320 4.68 6.95 16.44
C LEU A 320 4.41 7.32 14.97
N ASN A 321 3.47 8.23 14.72
CA ASN A 321 3.15 8.64 13.36
C ASN A 321 4.34 9.29 12.65
N VAL A 322 5.05 10.20 13.32
CA VAL A 322 6.25 10.82 12.75
C VAL A 322 7.33 9.77 12.50
N GLY A 323 7.54 8.85 13.45
CA GLY A 323 8.48 7.75 13.31
C GLY A 323 8.17 6.88 12.10
N PHE A 324 6.92 6.41 11.95
CA PHE A 324 6.53 5.59 10.81
C PHE A 324 6.60 6.33 9.49
N PHE A 325 6.24 7.60 9.45
CA PHE A 325 6.28 8.38 8.22
C PHE A 325 7.71 8.47 7.69
N LEU A 326 8.66 8.73 8.60
CA LEU A 326 10.08 8.78 8.26
C LEU A 326 10.63 7.41 7.89
N LEU A 327 10.24 6.36 8.61
CA LEU A 327 10.67 4.99 8.30
C LEU A 327 10.10 4.52 6.96
N ALA A 328 8.84 4.79 6.66
CA ALA A 328 8.16 4.41 5.42
C ALA A 328 8.66 5.20 4.20
N ALA A 329 9.28 6.35 4.40
CA ALA A 329 10.02 7.00 3.34
C ALA A 329 11.24 6.19 2.90
N VAL A 330 11.85 5.40 3.79
CA VAL A 330 13.13 4.68 3.56
C VAL A 330 12.94 3.17 3.36
N MET A 331 12.00 2.58 4.10
CA MET A 331 11.77 1.15 4.20
C MET A 331 10.46 0.77 3.51
N ASP A 332 10.42 -0.44 2.95
CA ASP A 332 9.22 -1.02 2.37
C ASP A 332 8.14 -1.28 3.45
N GLU A 333 6.86 -1.19 3.05
CA GLU A 333 5.72 -1.35 3.93
C GLU A 333 5.70 -2.69 4.67
N VAL A 334 6.10 -3.74 3.95
CA VAL A 334 6.16 -5.10 4.48
C VAL A 334 7.23 -5.15 5.55
N ALA A 335 8.42 -4.63 5.26
CA ALA A 335 9.52 -4.62 6.21
C ALA A 335 9.13 -3.91 7.51
N ILE A 336 8.50 -2.73 7.42
CA ILE A 336 8.06 -1.97 8.60
C ILE A 336 7.07 -2.78 9.44
N MET A 337 5.99 -3.26 8.81
CA MET A 337 4.94 -3.98 9.54
C MET A 337 5.46 -5.27 10.14
N VAL A 338 6.34 -5.96 9.43
CA VAL A 338 6.88 -7.24 9.85
C VAL A 338 7.90 -7.09 10.98
N ILE A 339 8.80 -6.11 10.89
CA ILE A 339 9.87 -5.90 11.89
C ILE A 339 9.29 -5.27 13.15
N LEU A 340 8.48 -4.21 12.98
CA LEU A 340 7.97 -3.44 14.11
C LEU A 340 6.63 -3.98 14.60
N GLY A 341 5.85 -4.68 13.78
CA GLY A 341 4.48 -5.09 14.10
C GLY A 341 4.27 -5.65 15.51
N PRO A 342 5.03 -6.66 15.97
CA PRO A 342 4.91 -7.17 17.33
C PRO A 342 5.12 -6.09 18.41
N LEU A 343 6.11 -5.23 18.20
CA LEU A 343 6.38 -4.07 19.06
C LEU A 343 5.20 -3.08 19.04
N LEU A 344 4.65 -2.79 17.86
CA LEU A 344 3.56 -1.84 17.68
C LEU A 344 2.26 -2.35 18.29
N ILE A 345 1.94 -3.62 18.12
CA ILE A 345 0.77 -4.28 18.72
C ILE A 345 0.84 -4.19 20.24
N ALA A 346 2.01 -4.47 20.82
CA ALA A 346 2.20 -4.37 22.26
C ALA A 346 2.02 -2.93 22.77
N ILE A 347 2.53 -1.92 22.04
CA ILE A 347 2.30 -0.51 22.36
C ILE A 347 0.80 -0.16 22.26
N ALA A 348 0.13 -0.56 21.18
CA ALA A 348 -1.31 -0.30 21.00
C ALA A 348 -2.16 -0.92 22.11
N LYS A 349 -1.84 -2.15 22.55
CA LYS A 349 -2.48 -2.81 23.68
C LYS A 349 -2.30 -2.04 24.99
N GLN A 350 -1.08 -1.54 25.27
CA GLN A 350 -0.85 -0.72 26.47
C GLN A 350 -1.62 0.60 26.44
N LEU A 351 -1.71 1.24 25.27
CA LEU A 351 -2.44 2.50 25.08
C LEU A 351 -3.97 2.31 25.00
N GLY A 352 -4.47 1.07 25.05
CA GLY A 352 -5.89 0.75 24.85
C GLY A 352 -6.42 1.26 23.52
N VAL A 353 -5.65 1.11 22.43
CA VAL A 353 -6.08 1.43 21.07
C VAL A 353 -6.62 0.17 20.42
N ASP A 354 -7.79 0.27 19.77
CA ASP A 354 -8.37 -0.82 19.01
C ASP A 354 -7.38 -1.30 17.92
N PRO A 355 -7.12 -2.62 17.77
CA PRO A 355 -6.11 -3.12 16.84
C PRO A 355 -6.49 -2.96 15.36
N ILE A 356 -7.78 -2.87 15.02
CA ILE A 356 -8.26 -2.57 13.65
C ILE A 356 -8.03 -1.09 13.35
N HIS A 357 -8.34 -0.21 14.32
CA HIS A 357 -8.06 1.22 14.22
C HIS A 357 -6.57 1.49 14.05
N PHE A 358 -5.76 0.84 14.89
CA PHE A 358 -4.31 0.98 14.84
C PHE A 358 -3.72 0.44 13.53
N GLY A 359 -4.31 -0.63 12.99
CA GLY A 359 -4.01 -1.08 11.63
C GLY A 359 -4.28 0.00 10.58
N ALA A 360 -5.42 0.67 10.64
CA ALA A 360 -5.74 1.78 9.73
C ALA A 360 -4.73 2.93 9.85
N ILE A 361 -4.29 3.28 11.07
CA ILE A 361 -3.25 4.28 11.31
C ILE A 361 -1.94 3.86 10.61
N ILE A 362 -1.46 2.65 10.88
CA ILE A 362 -0.17 2.17 10.34
C ILE A 362 -0.22 2.09 8.82
N VAL A 363 -1.26 1.47 8.25
CA VAL A 363 -1.39 1.34 6.79
C VAL A 363 -1.47 2.71 6.12
N THR A 364 -2.24 3.65 6.69
CA THR A 364 -2.30 5.03 6.16
C THR A 364 -0.93 5.68 6.21
N ASN A 365 -0.23 5.57 7.33
CA ASN A 365 1.05 6.19 7.51
C ASN A 365 2.11 5.67 6.52
N VAL A 366 2.21 4.34 6.44
CA VAL A 366 3.16 3.68 5.57
C VAL A 366 2.86 3.96 4.10
N ALA A 367 1.58 3.92 3.69
CA ALA A 367 1.19 4.26 2.33
C ALA A 367 1.63 5.68 1.93
N ILE A 368 1.48 6.65 2.84
CA ILE A 368 1.93 8.03 2.59
C ILE A 368 3.47 8.10 2.52
N GLY A 369 4.17 7.41 3.42
CA GLY A 369 5.63 7.36 3.42
C GLY A 369 6.22 6.85 2.11
N MET A 370 5.58 5.88 1.46
CA MET A 370 6.01 5.39 0.14
C MET A 370 5.97 6.42 -0.98
N ALA A 371 5.18 7.48 -0.83
CA ALA A 371 5.13 8.61 -1.75
C ALA A 371 5.92 9.83 -1.24
N ALA A 372 6.25 9.88 0.04
CA ALA A 372 6.90 11.03 0.66
C ALA A 372 8.42 11.04 0.44
N PRO A 373 9.02 12.22 0.17
CA PRO A 373 10.48 12.40 0.21
C PRO A 373 11.03 12.10 1.63
N PRO A 374 12.31 11.69 1.78
CA PRO A 374 13.41 11.86 0.80
C PRO A 374 13.59 10.74 -0.23
N ILE A 375 13.11 9.52 0.03
CA ILE A 375 13.37 8.35 -0.84
C ILE A 375 12.07 7.91 -1.52
N GLY A 376 11.04 7.52 -0.74
CA GLY A 376 9.68 7.20 -1.18
C GLY A 376 9.63 6.25 -2.38
N TYR A 377 9.44 4.94 -2.16
CA TYR A 377 9.51 3.92 -3.23
C TYR A 377 8.72 4.26 -4.51
N CYS A 378 7.52 4.83 -4.38
CA CYS A 378 6.69 5.20 -5.53
C CYS A 378 7.27 6.37 -6.34
N LEU A 379 8.11 7.22 -5.74
CA LEU A 379 8.82 8.29 -6.46
C LEU A 379 9.78 7.72 -7.52
N PHE A 380 10.42 6.56 -7.27
CA PHE A 380 11.28 5.91 -8.26
C PHE A 380 10.50 5.40 -9.47
N ILE A 381 9.26 4.97 -9.28
CA ILE A 381 8.36 4.59 -10.39
C ILE A 381 7.95 5.82 -11.17
N GLY A 382 7.60 6.91 -10.47
CA GLY A 382 7.37 8.22 -11.07
C GLY A 382 8.58 8.68 -11.91
N MET A 383 9.80 8.51 -11.40
CA MET A 383 11.05 8.80 -12.11
C MET A 383 11.25 7.90 -13.33
N ALA A 384 11.04 6.59 -13.20
CA ALA A 384 11.23 5.64 -14.30
C ALA A 384 10.32 5.96 -15.51
N ILE A 385 9.09 6.42 -15.25
CA ILE A 385 8.10 6.76 -16.27
C ILE A 385 8.33 8.18 -16.81
N SER A 386 8.49 9.16 -15.90
CA SER A 386 8.62 10.57 -16.27
C SER A 386 10.03 10.96 -16.73
N LYS A 387 11.06 10.14 -16.50
CA LYS A 387 12.46 10.47 -16.78
C LYS A 387 12.96 11.76 -16.10
N LEU A 388 12.27 12.24 -15.07
CA LEU A 388 12.71 13.34 -14.22
C LEU A 388 13.62 12.83 -13.11
N SER A 389 14.46 13.70 -12.56
CA SER A 389 15.23 13.36 -11.36
C SER A 389 14.32 13.21 -10.13
N LEU A 390 14.78 12.42 -9.15
CA LEU A 390 14.10 12.26 -7.86
C LEU A 390 13.85 13.64 -7.20
N ALA A 391 14.80 14.56 -7.29
CA ALA A 391 14.69 15.90 -6.71
C ALA A 391 13.54 16.71 -7.32
N GLU A 392 13.32 16.64 -8.63
CA GLU A 392 12.24 17.37 -9.30
C GLU A 392 10.85 16.88 -8.87
N ILE A 393 10.66 15.56 -8.80
CA ILE A 393 9.38 14.95 -8.37
C ILE A 393 9.17 15.20 -6.87
N SER A 394 10.22 15.05 -6.06
CA SER A 394 10.17 15.25 -4.62
C SER A 394 9.80 16.68 -4.23
N ARG A 395 10.28 17.67 -4.98
CA ARG A 395 9.85 19.08 -4.76
C ARG A 395 8.38 19.28 -5.13
N ALA A 396 7.90 18.61 -6.18
CA ALA A 396 6.55 18.80 -6.69
C ALA A 396 5.44 18.11 -5.86
N ILE A 397 5.79 17.08 -5.07
CA ILE A 397 4.80 16.24 -4.35
C ILE A 397 4.40 16.76 -2.96
N TRP A 398 5.17 17.69 -2.38
CA TRP A 398 4.94 18.18 -1.01
C TRP A 398 3.51 18.67 -0.74
N PRO A 399 2.85 19.46 -1.61
CA PRO A 399 1.47 19.87 -1.37
C PRO A 399 0.51 18.68 -1.19
N GLN A 400 0.70 17.62 -1.98
CA GLN A 400 -0.08 16.39 -1.89
C GLN A 400 0.24 15.66 -0.59
N VAL A 401 1.53 15.49 -0.24
CA VAL A 401 1.96 14.86 1.02
C VAL A 401 1.34 15.54 2.23
N LEU A 402 1.32 16.87 2.28
CA LEU A 402 0.71 17.62 3.39
C LEU A 402 -0.79 17.34 3.54
N LEU A 403 -1.52 17.22 2.41
CA LEU A 403 -2.93 16.84 2.43
C LEU A 403 -3.12 15.40 2.90
N MET A 404 -2.23 14.49 2.51
CA MET A 404 -2.29 13.11 2.96
C MET A 404 -2.01 13.01 4.46
N VAL A 405 -1.03 13.77 4.98
CA VAL A 405 -0.74 13.86 6.42
C VAL A 405 -1.92 14.44 7.19
N LEU A 406 -2.67 15.39 6.64
CA LEU A 406 -3.88 15.89 7.27
C LEU A 406 -4.92 14.77 7.47
N VAL A 407 -5.12 13.93 6.45
CA VAL A 407 -6.03 12.76 6.57
C VAL A 407 -5.47 11.74 7.56
N LEU A 408 -4.15 11.51 7.60
CA LEU A 408 -3.53 10.68 8.62
C LEU A 408 -3.82 11.19 10.05
N MET A 409 -3.78 12.50 10.28
CA MET A 409 -4.14 13.06 11.58
C MET A 409 -5.62 12.80 11.90
N LEU A 410 -6.51 12.94 10.92
CA LEU A 410 -7.93 12.61 11.09
C LEU A 410 -8.13 11.14 11.46
N VAL A 411 -7.48 10.23 10.73
CA VAL A 411 -7.45 8.79 11.02
C VAL A 411 -6.91 8.55 12.44
N THR A 412 -5.85 9.22 12.85
CA THR A 412 -5.23 8.96 14.16
C THR A 412 -6.13 9.38 15.32
N TYR A 413 -6.66 10.60 15.26
CA TYR A 413 -7.34 11.22 16.41
C TYR A 413 -8.85 10.99 16.44
N VAL A 414 -9.45 10.48 15.37
CA VAL A 414 -10.89 10.21 15.29
C VAL A 414 -11.13 8.72 15.02
N PRO A 415 -11.13 7.85 16.05
CA PRO A 415 -11.34 6.41 15.87
C PRO A 415 -12.60 6.03 15.08
N ALA A 416 -13.68 6.78 15.28
CA ALA A 416 -14.94 6.59 14.55
C ALA A 416 -14.76 6.72 13.03
N PHE A 417 -13.75 7.47 12.56
CA PHE A 417 -13.48 7.64 11.13
C PHE A 417 -13.02 6.34 10.47
N SER A 418 -12.12 5.59 11.11
CA SER A 418 -11.67 4.29 10.59
C SER A 418 -12.59 3.15 11.00
N LEU A 419 -13.36 3.27 12.07
CA LEU A 419 -14.24 2.20 12.54
C LEU A 419 -15.68 2.30 12.05
N ALA A 420 -16.05 3.37 11.32
CA ALA A 420 -17.43 3.64 10.88
C ALA A 420 -18.12 2.46 10.17
N PHE A 421 -17.37 1.70 9.36
CA PHE A 421 -17.90 0.56 8.59
C PHE A 421 -17.54 -0.80 9.18
N VAL A 422 -16.88 -0.83 10.34
CA VAL A 422 -16.39 -2.07 10.96
C VAL A 422 -17.41 -2.69 11.91
N HIS A 423 -18.31 -1.86 12.45
CA HIS A 423 -19.29 -2.21 13.48
C HIS A 423 -20.67 -2.54 12.92
#